data_AF-A0A2A9EZT9-F1
#
_entry.id   AF-A0A2A9EZT9-F1
#
_cell.length_a   1.000
_cell.length_b   1.000
_cell.length_c   1.000
_cell.angle_alpha   90.00
_cell.angle_beta   90.00
_cell.angle_gamma   90.00
#
_symmetry.space_group_name_H-M   'P 1'
#
loop_
_entity.id
_entity.type
_entity.pdbx_description
1 polymer ?
#
loop_
_entity_poly.entity_id
_entity_poly.type
_entity_poly.pdbx_seq_one_letter_code
_entity_poly.pdbx_strand_id
1 'polypeptide(L)'
;MNHHTLDLGGLVEATRPGPRTAELRRRGIDTTTGAVLCTACLVGTWPLGIYRQSQTLCDACRAVDVAVAERAGLPDGTAAGRFPDGKGRFGGLHDLADPDWEPIRRAHAYRRSLLERVFVQARALDLTRLVERRPGLPPRELVRVDDLRRHDLLVAEPEARVTRFARWTAALDPAGYAARADVLADVVPLARTLRLAERDARRRRARRDLERVAREAVAAPRAVLDAVRQVVAAERPVR
;
A
#
# COMPACT_ATOMS: atom_id res chain seq x y z
N MET A 1 4.32 9.55 17.12
CA MET A 1 4.26 9.16 15.70
C MET A 1 4.08 7.66 15.60
N ASN A 2 3.21 7.17 14.73
CA ASN A 2 3.08 5.73 14.50
C ASN A 2 4.26 5.26 13.63
N HIS A 3 5.20 4.53 14.23
CA HIS A 3 6.27 3.89 13.49
C HIS A 3 5.72 2.70 12.71
N HIS A 4 6.30 2.45 11.54
CA HIS A 4 5.90 1.36 10.66
C HIS A 4 7.08 0.44 10.40
N THR A 5 6.81 -0.86 10.34
CA THR A 5 7.73 -1.90 9.92
C THR A 5 7.37 -2.41 8.54
N LEU A 6 8.37 -2.75 7.75
CA LEU A 6 8.27 -3.36 6.44
C LEU A 6 8.85 -4.79 6.51
N ASP A 7 8.23 -5.74 5.81
CA ASP A 7 8.80 -7.07 5.58
C ASP A 7 9.25 -7.28 4.11
N LEU A 8 9.96 -8.39 3.86
CA LEU A 8 10.37 -8.81 2.51
C LEU A 8 9.20 -9.07 1.55
N GLY A 9 8.01 -9.36 2.08
CA GLY A 9 6.78 -9.51 1.30
C GLY A 9 6.23 -8.19 0.78
N GLY A 10 6.73 -7.05 1.27
CA GLY A 10 6.19 -5.72 0.96
C GLY A 10 5.00 -5.33 1.83
N LEU A 11 4.78 -6.01 2.96
CA LEU A 11 3.75 -5.64 3.92
C LEU A 11 4.29 -4.58 4.89
N VAL A 12 3.56 -3.49 5.03
CA VAL A 12 3.84 -2.38 5.94
C VAL A 12 2.82 -2.40 7.08
N GLU A 13 3.28 -2.56 8.30
CA GLU A 13 2.44 -2.65 9.50
C GLU A 13 2.87 -1.61 10.52
N ALA A 14 1.93 -1.14 11.35
CA ALA A 14 2.29 -0.28 12.47
C ALA A 14 3.05 -1.10 13.53
N THR A 15 4.14 -0.55 14.07
CA THR A 15 4.97 -1.21 15.11
C THR A 15 4.15 -1.53 16.37
N ARG A 16 3.11 -0.73 16.65
CA ARG A 16 2.14 -1.00 17.71
C ARG A 16 0.74 -1.09 17.10
N PRO A 17 -0.03 -2.16 17.37
CA PRO A 17 -1.42 -2.24 16.93
C PRO A 17 -2.24 -1.14 17.61
N GLY A 18 -3.22 -0.59 16.89
CA GLY A 18 -4.16 0.36 17.48
C GLY A 18 -5.04 -0.30 18.55
N PRO A 19 -5.73 0.48 19.40
CA PRO A 19 -6.54 -0.05 20.52
C PRO A 19 -7.57 -1.09 20.07
N ARG A 20 -8.28 -0.82 18.98
CA ARG A 20 -9.27 -1.73 18.39
C ARG A 20 -8.65 -3.01 17.84
N THR A 21 -7.49 -2.92 17.17
CA THR A 21 -6.76 -4.09 16.68
C THR A 21 -6.27 -4.96 17.83
N ALA A 22 -5.75 -4.33 18.89
CA ALA A 22 -5.32 -5.03 20.10
C ALA A 22 -6.50 -5.71 20.80
N GLU A 23 -7.66 -5.04 20.88
CA GLU A 23 -8.90 -5.63 21.41
C GLU A 23 -9.35 -6.85 20.60
N LEU A 24 -9.43 -6.73 19.27
CA LEU A 24 -9.85 -7.85 18.40
C LEU A 24 -8.88 -9.03 18.51
N ARG A 25 -7.56 -8.79 18.54
CA ARG A 25 -6.56 -9.84 18.76
C ARG A 25 -6.72 -10.54 20.11
N ARG A 26 -7.02 -9.79 21.18
CA ARG A 26 -7.32 -10.38 22.51
C ARG A 26 -8.55 -11.29 22.49
N ARG A 27 -9.50 -11.04 21.58
CA ARG A 27 -10.67 -11.90 21.35
C ARG A 27 -10.41 -13.03 20.34
N GLY A 28 -9.15 -13.30 19.98
CA GLY A 28 -8.78 -14.33 19.01
C GLY A 28 -9.12 -13.97 17.55
N ILE A 29 -9.52 -12.73 17.27
CA ILE A 29 -9.87 -12.29 15.92
C ILE A 29 -8.61 -11.70 15.27
N ASP A 30 -8.05 -12.46 14.33
CA ASP A 30 -6.95 -11.98 13.50
C ASP A 30 -7.46 -10.94 12.50
N THR A 31 -7.04 -9.70 12.70
CA THR A 31 -7.28 -8.61 11.76
C THR A 31 -6.02 -8.37 10.93
N THR A 32 -6.19 -8.40 9.61
CA THR A 32 -5.18 -7.97 8.64
C THR A 32 -5.13 -6.45 8.59
N THR A 33 -4.56 -5.85 9.65
CA THR A 33 -4.29 -4.41 9.69
C THR A 33 -2.91 -4.15 9.12
N GLY A 34 -2.85 -3.50 7.96
CA GLY A 34 -1.59 -3.16 7.31
C GLY A 34 -1.81 -2.52 5.95
N ALA A 35 -0.71 -2.21 5.28
CA ALA A 35 -0.70 -1.68 3.94
C ALA A 35 0.29 -2.45 3.06
N VAL A 36 0.00 -2.57 1.78
CA VAL A 36 0.90 -3.20 0.81
C VAL A 36 1.71 -2.12 0.11
N LEU A 37 3.00 -2.39 -0.07
CA LEU A 37 3.94 -1.53 -0.77
C LEU A 37 3.80 -1.65 -2.29
N CYS A 38 3.81 -0.51 -2.97
CA CYS A 38 3.87 -0.40 -4.42
C CYS A 38 5.04 -1.20 -4.98
N THR A 39 4.76 -2.06 -5.96
CA THR A 39 5.79 -2.92 -6.57
C THR A 39 6.79 -2.13 -7.42
N ALA A 40 6.36 -0.98 -7.94
CA ALA A 40 7.19 -0.13 -8.79
C ALA A 40 8.05 0.87 -7.98
N CYS A 41 7.41 1.78 -7.21
CA CYS A 41 8.16 2.84 -6.54
C CYS A 41 8.69 2.49 -5.14
N LEU A 42 8.24 1.37 -4.55
CA LEU A 42 8.60 0.93 -3.20
C LEU A 42 8.36 1.97 -2.10
N VAL A 43 7.45 2.93 -2.29
CA VAL A 43 7.19 4.00 -1.30
C VAL A 43 5.70 4.17 -1.05
N GLY A 44 4.91 4.33 -2.11
CA GLY A 44 3.47 4.44 -1.99
C GLY A 44 2.88 3.14 -1.46
N THR A 45 1.87 3.25 -0.60
CA THR A 45 1.18 2.11 -0.01
C THR A 45 -0.33 2.23 -0.18
N TRP A 46 -1.03 1.10 -0.03
CA TRP A 46 -2.49 1.07 0.11
C TRP A 46 -2.92 0.07 1.18
N PRO A 47 -4.06 0.28 1.85
CA PRO A 47 -4.55 -0.67 2.85
C PRO A 47 -4.70 -2.08 2.28
N LEU A 48 -4.30 -3.08 3.05
CA LEU A 48 -4.53 -4.47 2.72
C LEU A 48 -6.05 -4.72 2.72
N GLY A 49 -6.58 -5.22 1.61
CA GLY A 49 -8.01 -5.51 1.46
C GLY A 49 -8.24 -6.54 0.35
N ILE A 50 -9.33 -7.30 0.45
CA ILE A 50 -9.66 -8.41 -0.46
C ILE A 50 -9.66 -7.94 -1.93
N TYR A 51 -10.15 -6.71 -2.17
CA TYR A 51 -10.23 -6.09 -3.50
C TYR A 51 -8.90 -5.59 -4.07
N ARG A 52 -7.80 -5.65 -3.31
CA ARG A 52 -6.51 -5.04 -3.69
C ARG A 52 -5.38 -6.05 -3.83
N GLN A 53 -5.68 -7.35 -3.86
CA GLN A 53 -4.68 -8.41 -4.09
C GLN A 53 -4.05 -8.32 -5.50
N SER A 54 -4.81 -7.83 -6.48
CA SER A 54 -4.36 -7.59 -7.85
C SER A 54 -3.75 -6.20 -8.07
N GLN A 55 -3.77 -5.33 -7.06
CA GLN A 55 -3.18 -4.00 -7.18
C GLN A 55 -1.66 -4.11 -7.05
N THR A 56 -0.92 -3.62 -8.04
CA THR A 56 0.56 -3.62 -8.08
C THR A 56 1.11 -2.20 -7.93
N LEU A 57 0.44 -1.21 -8.51
CA LEU A 57 0.80 0.20 -8.44
C LEU A 57 -0.02 0.96 -7.39
N CYS A 58 0.64 1.87 -6.67
CA CYS A 58 -0.06 2.88 -5.87
C CYS A 58 -0.73 3.93 -6.77
N ASP A 59 -1.72 4.65 -6.23
CA ASP A 59 -2.48 5.66 -6.97
C ASP A 59 -1.60 6.74 -7.62
N ALA A 60 -0.50 7.12 -6.96
CA ALA A 60 0.44 8.10 -7.50
C ALA A 60 1.23 7.56 -8.71
N CYS A 61 1.70 6.31 -8.65
CA CYS A 61 2.35 5.68 -9.81
C CYS A 61 1.36 5.41 -10.93
N ARG A 62 0.09 5.12 -10.62
CA ARG A 62 -0.97 5.00 -11.63
C ARG A 62 -1.21 6.33 -12.35
N ALA A 63 -1.17 7.46 -11.65
CA ALA A 63 -1.25 8.77 -12.28
C ALA A 63 -0.05 9.06 -13.20
N VAL A 64 1.17 8.63 -12.79
CA VAL A 64 2.36 8.70 -13.66
C VAL A 64 2.18 7.83 -14.90
N ASP A 65 1.71 6.59 -14.74
CA ASP A 65 1.46 5.65 -15.85
C ASP A 65 0.48 6.22 -16.90
N VAL A 66 -0.60 6.87 -16.44
CA VAL A 66 -1.55 7.58 -17.31
C VAL A 66 -0.88 8.75 -18.02
N ALA A 67 -0.17 9.61 -17.30
CA ALA A 67 0.52 10.75 -17.90
C ALA A 67 1.60 10.34 -18.91
N VAL A 68 2.27 9.21 -18.69
CA VAL A 68 3.23 8.64 -19.64
C VAL A 68 2.53 8.20 -20.91
N ALA A 69 1.39 7.49 -20.80
CA ALA A 69 0.60 7.06 -21.95
C ALA A 69 0.09 8.25 -22.77
N GLU A 70 -0.49 9.25 -22.10
CA GLU A 70 -0.99 10.48 -22.75
C GLU A 70 0.11 11.20 -23.54
N ARG A 71 1.28 11.39 -22.92
CA ARG A 71 2.41 12.08 -23.57
C ARG A 71 3.06 11.24 -24.68
N ALA A 72 3.00 9.92 -24.59
CA ALA A 72 3.47 9.01 -25.63
C ALA A 72 2.45 8.82 -26.76
N GLY A 73 1.25 9.42 -26.67
CA GLY A 73 0.19 9.26 -27.66
C GLY A 73 -0.42 7.86 -27.68
N LEU A 74 -0.40 7.15 -26.55
CA LEU A 74 -0.89 5.78 -26.42
C LEU A 74 -2.27 5.76 -25.75
N PRO A 75 -3.18 4.86 -26.17
CA PRO A 75 -4.54 4.79 -25.63
C PRO A 75 -4.57 4.34 -24.16
N ASP A 76 -3.60 3.52 -23.75
CA ASP A 76 -3.58 2.85 -22.46
C ASP A 76 -2.25 3.01 -21.74
N GLY A 77 -2.29 2.82 -20.42
CA GLY A 77 -1.11 2.69 -19.56
C GLY A 77 -0.28 1.42 -19.85
N THR A 78 0.74 1.19 -19.05
CA THR A 78 1.58 -0.01 -19.16
C THR A 78 0.80 -1.28 -18.82
N ALA A 79 1.15 -2.40 -19.48
CA ALA A 79 0.57 -3.71 -19.17
C ALA A 79 1.24 -4.39 -17.97
N ALA A 80 2.39 -3.86 -17.53
CA ALA A 80 3.15 -4.38 -16.40
C ALA A 80 2.28 -4.56 -15.15
N GLY A 81 2.32 -5.75 -14.55
CA GLY A 81 1.59 -6.05 -13.32
C GLY A 81 0.08 -5.80 -13.41
N ARG A 82 -0.52 -6.04 -14.58
CA ARG A 82 -1.98 -6.00 -14.82
C ARG A 82 -2.46 -7.32 -15.42
N PHE A 83 -3.74 -7.62 -15.25
CA PHE A 83 -4.39 -8.68 -16.01
C PHE A 83 -4.40 -8.35 -17.51
N PRO A 84 -4.33 -9.35 -18.40
CA PRO A 84 -4.40 -9.15 -19.85
C PRO A 84 -5.62 -8.33 -20.30
N ASP A 85 -6.79 -8.55 -19.69
CA ASP A 85 -8.03 -7.82 -20.02
C ASP A 85 -8.27 -6.57 -19.15
N GLY A 86 -7.30 -6.19 -18.31
CA GLY A 86 -7.40 -5.05 -17.40
C GLY A 86 -8.42 -5.20 -16.26
N LYS A 87 -9.19 -6.29 -16.20
CA LYS A 87 -10.20 -6.56 -15.17
C LYS A 87 -9.57 -7.19 -13.94
N GLY A 88 -9.79 -6.58 -12.76
CA GLY A 88 -9.37 -7.16 -11.49
C GLY A 88 -10.19 -8.40 -11.12
N ARG A 89 -9.55 -9.40 -10.53
CA ARG A 89 -10.17 -10.62 -9.99
C ARG A 89 -10.05 -10.71 -8.47
N PHE A 90 -10.92 -11.50 -7.85
CA PHE A 90 -10.94 -11.79 -6.42
C PHE A 90 -10.32 -13.16 -6.13
N GLY A 91 -9.25 -13.18 -5.32
CA GLY A 91 -8.57 -14.43 -4.94
C GLY A 91 -7.87 -15.13 -6.10
N GLY A 92 -7.09 -16.17 -5.81
CA GLY A 92 -6.37 -16.94 -6.84
C GLY A 92 -4.95 -16.44 -7.15
N LEU A 93 -4.45 -15.41 -6.47
CA LEU A 93 -3.05 -14.95 -6.63
C LEU A 93 -2.02 -16.08 -6.43
N HIS A 94 -2.34 -17.05 -5.57
CA HIS A 94 -1.49 -18.22 -5.27
C HIS A 94 -1.82 -19.45 -6.12
N ASP A 95 -2.80 -19.36 -7.01
CA ASP A 95 -3.09 -20.42 -7.96
C ASP A 95 -2.07 -20.37 -9.11
N LEU A 96 -1.07 -21.24 -9.03
CA LEU A 96 0.00 -21.32 -10.03
C LEU A 96 -0.48 -21.87 -11.36
N ALA A 97 -1.64 -22.53 -11.41
CA ALA A 97 -2.22 -23.05 -12.65
C ALA A 97 -2.94 -21.95 -13.45
N ASP A 98 -3.24 -20.80 -12.83
CA ASP A 98 -3.91 -19.69 -13.49
C ASP A 98 -2.89 -18.72 -14.12
N PRO A 99 -2.78 -18.67 -15.46
CA PRO A 99 -1.83 -17.82 -16.16
C PRO A 99 -2.20 -16.33 -16.10
N ASP A 100 -3.46 -15.97 -15.88
CA ASP A 100 -3.89 -14.56 -15.83
C ASP A 100 -3.26 -13.82 -14.64
N TRP A 101 -2.96 -14.56 -13.57
CA TRP A 101 -2.31 -14.02 -12.38
C TRP A 101 -0.80 -13.83 -12.56
N GLU A 102 -0.20 -14.37 -13.63
CA GLU A 102 1.25 -14.35 -13.83
C GLU A 102 1.84 -12.94 -13.87
N PRO A 103 1.25 -11.94 -14.57
CA PRO A 103 1.77 -10.57 -14.52
C PRO A 103 1.81 -9.98 -13.10
N ILE A 104 0.80 -10.28 -12.27
CA ILE A 104 0.74 -9.80 -10.89
C ILE A 104 1.81 -10.50 -10.04
N ARG A 105 1.96 -11.82 -10.19
CA ARG A 105 3.01 -12.60 -9.50
C ARG A 105 4.40 -12.10 -9.87
N ARG A 106 4.68 -11.85 -11.16
CA ARG A 106 5.95 -11.27 -11.62
C ARG A 106 6.20 -9.90 -11.01
N ALA A 107 5.19 -9.05 -10.90
CA ALA A 107 5.32 -7.76 -10.23
C ALA A 107 5.63 -7.89 -8.72
N HIS A 108 5.02 -8.87 -8.03
CA HIS A 108 5.33 -9.16 -6.63
C HIS A 108 6.74 -9.74 -6.45
N ALA A 109 7.18 -10.64 -7.34
CA ALA A 109 8.52 -11.20 -7.34
C ALA A 109 9.58 -10.13 -7.60
N TYR A 110 9.32 -9.21 -8.53
CA TYR A 110 10.21 -8.07 -8.80
C TYR A 110 10.31 -7.13 -7.59
N ARG A 111 9.19 -6.82 -6.91
CA ARG A 111 9.22 -6.07 -5.64
C ARG A 111 10.11 -6.78 -4.62
N ARG A 112 9.90 -8.10 -4.44
CA ARG A 112 10.65 -8.90 -3.48
C ARG A 112 12.15 -8.86 -3.77
N SER A 113 12.58 -9.03 -5.03
CA SER A 113 14.00 -9.01 -5.39
C SER A 113 14.66 -7.64 -5.17
N LEU A 114 13.90 -6.54 -5.28
CA LEU A 114 14.40 -5.22 -4.87
C LEU A 114 14.51 -5.10 -3.35
N LEU A 115 13.51 -5.58 -2.61
CA LEU A 115 13.53 -5.56 -1.14
C LEU A 115 14.62 -6.46 -0.56
N GLU A 116 14.91 -7.61 -1.17
CA GLU A 116 16.00 -8.49 -0.75
C GLU A 116 17.35 -7.74 -0.72
N ARG A 117 17.64 -6.91 -1.73
CA ARG A 117 18.84 -6.05 -1.74
C ARG A 117 18.83 -5.01 -0.62
N VAL A 118 17.68 -4.39 -0.37
CA VAL A 118 17.51 -3.44 0.74
C VAL A 118 17.73 -4.13 2.09
N PHE A 119 17.21 -5.35 2.27
CA PHE A 119 17.34 -6.12 3.50
C PHE A 119 18.75 -6.67 3.71
N VAL A 120 19.49 -7.01 2.65
CA VAL A 120 20.94 -7.31 2.75
C VAL A 120 21.69 -6.13 3.36
N GLN A 121 21.44 -4.91 2.87
CA GLN A 121 22.07 -3.70 3.39
C GLN A 121 21.59 -3.38 4.81
N ALA A 122 20.30 -3.52 5.10
CA ALA A 122 19.74 -3.30 6.43
C ALA A 122 20.33 -4.28 7.47
N ARG A 123 20.57 -5.54 7.10
CA ARG A 123 21.26 -6.52 7.96
C ARG A 123 22.70 -6.11 8.25
N ALA A 124 23.43 -5.65 7.24
CA ALA A 124 24.81 -5.17 7.41
C ALA A 124 24.90 -3.94 8.35
N LEU A 125 23.80 -3.21 8.50
CA LEU A 125 23.67 -2.06 9.40
C LEU A 125 22.95 -2.37 10.72
N ASP A 126 22.66 -3.65 11.00
CA ASP A 126 21.94 -4.12 12.19
C ASP A 126 20.55 -3.46 12.41
N LEU A 127 19.83 -3.18 11.32
CA LEU A 127 18.52 -2.52 11.35
C LEU A 127 17.34 -3.51 11.33
N THR A 128 17.62 -4.79 11.10
CA THR A 128 16.61 -5.84 10.93
C THR A 128 16.27 -6.52 12.23
N ARG A 129 15.01 -6.87 12.41
CA ARG A 129 14.51 -7.65 13.54
C ARG A 129 13.77 -8.88 13.06
N LEU A 130 14.06 -10.03 13.67
CA LEU A 130 13.27 -11.25 13.51
C LEU A 130 12.11 -11.26 14.52
N VAL A 131 10.90 -11.51 14.02
CA VAL A 131 9.69 -11.61 14.84
C VAL A 131 8.98 -12.93 14.54
N GLU A 132 8.87 -13.76 15.56
CA GLU A 132 8.06 -14.98 15.51
C GLU A 132 6.57 -14.61 15.46
N ARG A 133 5.83 -15.25 14.55
CA ARG A 133 4.38 -15.00 14.42
C ARG A 133 3.55 -16.07 15.10
N ARG A 134 3.89 -17.34 14.81
CA ARG A 134 3.18 -18.54 15.24
C ARG A 134 4.18 -19.69 15.31
N PRO A 135 3.98 -20.64 16.24
CA PRO A 135 4.79 -21.85 16.29
C PRO A 135 4.80 -22.58 14.93
N GLY A 136 5.97 -23.04 14.50
CA GLY A 136 6.14 -23.83 13.27
C GLY A 136 6.25 -23.03 11.96
N LEU A 137 6.16 -21.70 12.01
CA LEU A 137 6.45 -20.84 10.85
C LEU A 137 7.81 -20.15 11.00
N PRO A 138 8.55 -19.92 9.89
CA PRO A 138 9.79 -19.16 9.95
C PRO A 138 9.52 -17.74 10.48
N PRO A 139 10.45 -17.16 11.27
CA PRO A 139 10.29 -15.80 11.76
C PRO A 139 10.24 -14.81 10.60
N ARG A 140 9.45 -13.74 10.76
CA ARG A 140 9.45 -12.64 9.79
C ARG A 140 10.58 -11.69 10.09
N GLU A 141 11.35 -11.40 9.06
CA GLU A 141 12.32 -10.32 9.07
C GLU A 141 11.62 -8.99 8.81
N LEU A 142 11.80 -8.05 9.74
CA LEU A 142 11.18 -6.73 9.73
C LEU A 142 12.25 -5.64 9.83
N VAL A 143 12.03 -4.53 9.15
CA VAL A 143 12.84 -3.31 9.29
C VAL A 143 11.93 -2.11 9.48
N ARG A 144 12.34 -1.13 10.27
CA ARG A 144 11.55 0.10 10.42
C ARG A 144 11.70 0.95 9.17
N VAL A 145 10.58 1.43 8.63
CA VAL A 145 10.55 2.27 7.43
C VAL A 145 11.33 3.57 7.64
N ASP A 146 11.30 4.13 8.86
CA ASP A 146 12.06 5.35 9.19
C ASP A 146 13.57 5.12 9.11
N ASP A 147 14.06 3.94 9.53
CA ASP A 147 15.49 3.63 9.50
C ASP A 147 15.96 3.42 8.05
N LEU A 148 15.16 2.76 7.21
CA LEU A 148 15.45 2.65 5.76
C LEU A 148 15.60 4.02 5.08
N ARG A 149 14.86 5.04 5.56
CA ARG A 149 14.95 6.41 5.02
C ARG A 149 16.16 7.16 5.56
N ARG A 150 16.46 7.02 6.86
CA ARG A 150 17.62 7.67 7.49
C ARG A 150 18.95 7.20 6.93
N HIS A 151 19.01 5.95 6.47
CA HIS A 151 20.21 5.35 5.89
C HIS A 151 20.17 5.30 4.35
N ASP A 152 19.24 6.04 3.72
CA ASP A 152 19.08 6.12 2.25
C ASP A 152 18.93 4.78 1.51
N LEU A 153 18.61 3.70 2.23
CA LEU A 153 18.36 2.37 1.65
C LEU A 153 17.07 2.35 0.82
N LEU A 154 16.16 3.29 1.09
CA LEU A 154 14.90 3.45 0.38
C LEU A 154 14.57 4.94 0.17
N VAL A 155 15.28 5.58 -0.75
CA VAL A 155 15.09 6.99 -1.09
C VAL A 155 13.64 7.27 -1.51
N ALA A 156 12.96 8.17 -0.83
CA ALA A 156 11.53 8.45 -1.06
C ALA A 156 11.26 9.57 -2.08
N GLU A 157 12.34 10.20 -2.59
CA GLU A 157 12.26 11.32 -3.51
C GLU A 157 11.48 10.98 -4.79
N PRO A 158 10.65 11.90 -5.29
CA PRO A 158 9.81 11.67 -6.47
C PRO A 158 10.57 11.22 -7.72
N GLU A 159 11.75 11.78 -7.97
CA GLU A 159 12.64 11.47 -9.09
C GLU A 159 13.16 10.02 -9.00
N ALA A 160 13.64 9.61 -7.82
CA ALA A 160 14.06 8.24 -7.56
C ALA A 160 12.91 7.22 -7.71
N ARG A 161 11.68 7.65 -7.39
CA ARG A 161 10.48 6.82 -7.55
C ARG A 161 10.05 6.67 -9.00
N VAL A 162 10.12 7.74 -9.79
CA VAL A 162 9.86 7.69 -11.24
C VAL A 162 10.92 6.83 -11.94
N THR A 163 12.19 6.98 -11.56
CA THR A 163 13.28 6.15 -12.11
C THR A 163 13.05 4.66 -11.82
N ARG A 164 12.63 4.31 -10.59
CA ARG A 164 12.26 2.92 -10.27
C ARG A 164 11.01 2.45 -11.02
N PHE A 165 10.04 3.32 -11.25
CA PHE A 165 8.87 3.00 -12.07
C PHE A 165 9.28 2.68 -13.52
N ALA A 166 10.12 3.49 -14.15
CA ALA A 166 10.64 3.21 -15.50
C ALA A 166 11.39 1.87 -15.58
N ARG A 167 12.26 1.58 -14.60
CA ARG A 167 12.97 0.28 -14.51
C ARG A 167 12.01 -0.90 -14.33
N TRP A 168 10.96 -0.72 -13.52
CA TRP A 168 9.93 -1.73 -13.31
C TRP A 168 9.15 -2.02 -14.60
N THR A 169 8.78 -0.99 -15.36
CA THR A 169 8.15 -1.16 -16.68
C THR A 169 9.08 -1.87 -17.64
N ALA A 170 10.34 -1.45 -17.74
CA ALA A 170 11.34 -2.10 -18.60
C ALA A 170 11.51 -3.59 -18.29
N ALA A 171 11.45 -3.99 -17.02
CA ALA A 171 11.62 -5.37 -16.60
C ALA A 171 10.38 -6.26 -16.85
N LEU A 172 9.17 -5.70 -16.76
CA LEU A 172 7.94 -6.48 -16.77
C LEU A 172 7.14 -6.35 -18.08
N ASP A 173 7.29 -5.24 -18.79
CA ASP A 173 6.66 -4.92 -20.07
C ASP A 173 7.68 -4.23 -21.00
N PRO A 174 8.67 -4.97 -21.55
CA PRO A 174 9.74 -4.39 -22.35
C PRO A 174 9.24 -3.69 -23.62
N ALA A 175 8.21 -4.25 -24.26
CA ALA A 175 7.58 -3.65 -25.44
C ALA A 175 6.86 -2.35 -25.08
N GLY A 176 6.09 -2.35 -23.98
CA GLY A 176 5.44 -1.15 -23.47
C GLY A 176 6.43 -0.08 -23.02
N TYR A 177 7.59 -0.47 -22.47
CA TYR A 177 8.69 0.43 -22.15
C TYR A 177 9.29 1.05 -23.42
N ALA A 178 9.60 0.24 -24.43
CA ALA A 178 10.21 0.73 -25.68
C ALA A 178 9.35 1.81 -26.34
N ALA A 179 8.03 1.62 -26.38
CA ALA A 179 7.08 2.60 -26.91
C ALA A 179 6.97 3.90 -26.08
N ARG A 180 7.48 3.91 -24.84
CA ARG A 180 7.36 5.03 -23.87
C ARG A 180 8.73 5.56 -23.42
N ALA A 181 9.82 5.08 -24.01
CA ALA A 181 11.17 5.27 -23.47
C ALA A 181 11.55 6.75 -23.36
N ASP A 182 11.27 7.55 -24.38
CA ASP A 182 11.57 8.99 -24.41
C ASP A 182 10.83 9.75 -23.31
N VAL A 183 9.55 9.42 -23.09
CA VAL A 183 8.75 10.05 -22.03
C VAL A 183 9.22 9.61 -20.64
N LEU A 184 9.55 8.33 -20.48
CA LEU A 184 10.05 7.78 -19.21
C LEU A 184 11.45 8.30 -18.86
N ALA A 185 12.25 8.71 -19.85
CA ALA A 185 13.53 9.37 -19.64
C ALA A 185 13.38 10.80 -19.08
N ASP A 186 12.24 11.46 -19.32
CA ASP A 186 11.96 12.81 -18.81
C ASP A 186 11.44 12.79 -17.35
N VAL A 187 12.36 12.45 -16.44
CA VAL A 187 12.06 12.17 -15.03
C VAL A 187 11.48 13.38 -14.28
N VAL A 188 11.97 14.59 -14.54
CA VAL A 188 11.63 15.78 -13.75
C VAL A 188 10.14 16.17 -13.90
N PRO A 189 9.57 16.27 -15.11
CA PRO A 189 8.15 16.51 -15.29
C PRO A 189 7.27 15.38 -14.73
N LEU A 190 7.69 14.13 -14.84
CA LEU A 190 6.95 13.00 -14.24
C LEU A 190 6.99 13.03 -12.71
N ALA A 191 8.10 13.47 -12.11
CA ALA A 191 8.22 13.67 -10.67
C ALA A 191 7.25 14.77 -10.17
N ARG A 192 7.00 15.81 -10.97
CA ARG A 192 5.97 16.83 -10.68
C ARG A 192 4.57 16.21 -10.69
N THR A 193 4.24 15.41 -11.71
CA THR A 193 2.97 14.67 -11.78
C THR A 193 2.75 13.80 -10.53
N LEU A 194 3.79 13.06 -10.14
CA LEU A 194 3.75 12.24 -8.92
C LEU A 194 3.46 13.10 -7.68
N ARG A 195 4.16 14.21 -7.48
CA ARG A 195 3.95 15.12 -6.33
C ARG A 195 2.52 15.65 -6.28
N LEU A 196 1.94 16.03 -7.42
CA LEU A 196 0.56 16.51 -7.52
C LEU A 196 -0.43 15.41 -7.12
N ALA A 197 -0.29 14.22 -7.69
CA ALA A 197 -1.14 13.07 -7.36
C ALA A 197 -1.08 12.72 -5.86
N GLU A 198 0.08 12.83 -5.23
CA GLU A 198 0.23 12.62 -3.79
C GLU A 198 -0.39 13.70 -2.93
N ARG A 199 -0.30 14.97 -3.35
CA ARG A 199 -0.97 16.07 -2.68
C ARG A 199 -2.48 15.88 -2.74
N ASP A 200 -3.01 15.51 -3.90
CA ASP A 200 -4.44 15.29 -4.07
C ASP A 200 -4.94 14.06 -3.30
N ALA A 201 -4.17 12.97 -3.29
CA ALA A 201 -4.49 11.80 -2.46
C ALA A 201 -4.49 12.14 -0.96
N ARG A 202 -3.54 12.97 -0.48
CA ARG A 202 -3.53 13.47 0.90
C ARG A 202 -4.75 14.34 1.19
N ARG A 203 -5.09 15.27 0.31
CA ARG A 203 -6.29 16.14 0.43
C ARG A 203 -7.57 15.31 0.49
N ARG A 204 -7.74 14.34 -0.41
CA ARG A 204 -8.90 13.44 -0.41
C ARG A 204 -9.01 12.61 0.87
N ARG A 205 -7.89 12.09 1.38
CA ARG A 205 -7.86 11.36 2.67
C ARG A 205 -8.23 12.27 3.84
N ALA A 206 -7.60 13.44 3.94
CA ALA A 206 -7.90 14.40 4.99
C ALA A 206 -9.39 14.81 4.99
N ARG A 207 -9.98 15.04 3.82
CA ARG A 207 -11.42 15.32 3.69
C ARG A 207 -12.27 14.16 4.20
N ARG A 208 -11.97 12.92 3.82
CA ARG A 208 -12.70 11.74 4.30
C ARG A 208 -12.55 11.53 5.81
N ASP A 209 -11.37 11.80 6.36
CA ASP A 209 -11.13 11.70 7.80
C ASP A 209 -11.93 12.77 8.55
N LEU A 210 -12.01 14.00 8.04
CA LEU A 210 -12.88 15.05 8.59
C LEU A 210 -14.36 14.68 8.49
N GLU A 211 -14.82 14.15 7.35
CA GLU A 211 -16.20 13.67 7.17
C GLU A 211 -16.52 12.47 8.09
N ARG A 212 -15.53 11.63 8.42
CA ARG A 212 -15.68 10.56 9.41
C ARG A 212 -15.80 11.13 10.82
N VAL A 213 -14.87 12.00 11.21
CA VAL A 213 -14.86 12.65 12.54
C VAL A 213 -16.14 13.45 12.76
N ALA A 214 -16.62 14.18 11.74
CA ALA A 214 -17.87 14.92 11.82
C ALA A 214 -19.08 13.99 12.04
N ARG A 215 -19.14 12.85 11.34
CA ARG A 215 -20.19 11.84 11.55
C ARG A 215 -20.13 11.22 12.94
N GLU A 216 -18.94 10.88 13.41
CA GLU A 216 -18.72 10.35 14.77
C GLU A 216 -19.09 11.38 15.84
N ALA A 217 -18.74 12.65 15.65
CA ALA A 217 -19.06 13.75 16.56
C ALA A 217 -20.56 14.10 16.59
N VAL A 218 -21.31 13.85 15.51
CA VAL A 218 -22.79 13.98 15.51
C VAL A 218 -23.46 12.74 16.11
N ALA A 219 -22.88 11.56 15.92
CA ALA A 219 -23.40 10.31 16.46
C ALA A 219 -23.20 10.21 17.99
N ALA A 220 -22.09 10.71 18.53
CA ALA A 220 -21.79 10.62 19.96
C ALA A 220 -22.81 11.34 20.87
N PRO A 221 -23.24 12.59 20.62
CA PRO A 221 -24.29 13.26 21.40
C PRO A 221 -25.65 12.56 21.29
N ARG A 222 -25.98 12.04 20.10
CA ARG A 222 -27.23 11.28 19.89
C ARG A 222 -27.24 9.97 20.67
N ALA A 223 -26.13 9.24 20.66
CA ALA A 223 -25.98 8.02 21.44
C ALA A 223 -26.07 8.28 22.96
N VAL A 224 -25.52 9.40 23.44
CA VAL A 224 -25.66 9.82 24.85
C VAL A 224 -27.12 10.18 25.17
N LEU A 225 -27.81 10.94 24.32
CA LEU A 225 -29.22 11.29 24.51
C LEU A 225 -30.14 10.07 24.45
N ASP A 226 -29.88 9.12 23.57
CA ASP A 226 -30.64 7.88 23.46
C ASP A 226 -30.36 6.95 24.66
N ALA A 227 -29.12 6.89 25.16
CA ALA A 227 -28.80 6.19 26.39
C ALA A 227 -29.51 6.81 27.62
N VAL A 228 -29.53 8.15 27.72
CA VAL A 228 -30.28 8.86 28.78
C VAL A 228 -31.77 8.58 28.67
N ARG A 229 -32.35 8.59 27.46
CA ARG A 229 -33.76 8.24 27.24
C ARG A 229 -34.08 6.80 27.62
N GLN A 230 -33.18 5.86 27.34
CA GLN A 230 -33.35 4.45 27.72
C GLN A 230 -33.29 4.26 29.23
N VAL A 231 -32.39 4.96 29.94
CA VAL A 231 -32.34 4.96 31.41
C VAL A 231 -33.63 5.54 32.00
N VAL A 232 -34.08 6.71 31.50
CA VAL A 232 -35.33 7.35 31.96
C VAL A 232 -36.56 6.48 31.67
N ALA A 233 -36.58 5.74 30.56
CA ALA A 233 -37.66 4.81 30.24
C ALA A 233 -37.63 3.56 31.12
N ALA A 234 -36.44 3.07 31.51
CA ALA A 234 -36.26 1.94 32.40
C ALA A 234 -36.61 2.25 33.87
N GLU A 235 -36.49 3.52 34.30
CA GLU A 235 -36.85 3.98 35.65
C GLU A 235 -38.33 4.37 35.80
N ARG A 236 -39.14 4.32 34.73
CA ARG A 236 -40.59 4.56 34.85
C ARG A 236 -41.25 3.37 35.57
N PRO A 237 -41.88 3.58 36.75
CA PRO A 237 -42.62 2.51 37.40
C PRO A 237 -43.80 2.11 36.53
N VAL A 238 -43.90 0.82 36.25
CA VAL A 238 -45.09 0.21 35.64
C VAL A 238 -46.26 0.46 36.60
N ARG A 239 -47.23 1.25 36.15
CA ARG A 239 -48.53 1.38 36.83
C ARG A 239 -49.43 0.23 36.42
#